data_AF-A0A3M1SRH4-F1
#
_entry.id   AF-A0A3M1SRH4-F1
#
_cell.length_a   1.000
_cell.length_b   1.000
_cell.length_c   1.000
_cell.angle_alpha   90.00
_cell.angle_beta   90.00
_cell.angle_gamma   90.00
#
_symmetry.space_group_name_H-M   'P 1'
#
loop_
_entity.id
_entity.type
_entity.pdbx_description
1 polymer ?
#
loop_
_entity_poly.entity_id
_entity_poly.type
_entity_poly.pdbx_seq_one_letter_code
_entity_poly.pdbx_strand_id
1 'polypeptide(L)'
;MRAASDLVSEERHRAFADGLGKPERVLVVLRDELYGGSWDELVADLEARKQRKPFVFKLNSRIEEDLARIAKLRAYEEEHGVDLAALLSAGSEEGIPL
;
A
#
# COMPACT_ATOMS: atom_id res chain seq x y z
N MET A 1 -15.07 0.02 27.70
CA MET A 1 -15.55 1.19 26.94
C MET A 1 -14.43 1.59 25.99
N ARG A 2 -14.55 1.38 24.68
CA ARG A 2 -13.66 2.01 23.69
C ARG A 2 -13.98 3.50 23.67
N ALA A 3 -12.97 4.37 23.65
CA ALA A 3 -13.21 5.81 23.64
C ALA A 3 -13.80 6.22 22.28
N ALA A 4 -14.76 7.15 22.28
CA ALA A 4 -15.33 7.67 21.03
C ALA A 4 -14.27 8.25 20.08
N SER A 5 -13.14 8.72 20.63
CA SER A 5 -11.97 9.19 19.86
C SER A 5 -11.29 8.08 19.06
N ASP A 6 -11.25 6.84 19.56
CA ASP A 6 -10.59 5.73 18.88
C ASP A 6 -11.41 5.28 17.67
N LEU A 7 -12.74 5.26 17.82
CA LEU A 7 -13.67 4.90 16.75
C LEU A 7 -13.62 5.91 15.59
N VAL A 8 -13.57 7.22 15.89
CA VAL A 8 -13.45 8.27 14.87
C VAL A 8 -12.13 8.18 14.09
N SER A 9 -11.04 7.79 14.76
CA SER A 9 -9.75 7.55 14.09
C SER A 9 -9.81 6.31 13.20
N GLU A 10 -10.35 5.19 13.69
CA GLU A 10 -10.53 3.96 12.91
C GLU A 10 -11.37 4.21 11.64
N GLU A 11 -12.46 4.97 11.74
CA GLU A 11 -13.34 5.32 10.62
C GLU A 11 -12.63 6.18 9.57
N ARG A 12 -11.77 7.11 10.00
CA ARG A 12 -10.95 7.94 9.11
C ARG A 12 -9.93 7.10 8.34
N HIS A 13 -9.25 6.18 9.01
CA HIS A 13 -8.25 5.32 8.37
C HIS A 13 -8.91 4.36 7.36
N ARG A 14 -10.09 3.84 7.69
CA ARG A 14 -10.89 3.04 6.76
C ARG A 14 -11.34 3.86 5.55
N ALA A 15 -11.86 5.06 5.75
CA ALA A 15 -12.24 5.94 4.64
C ALA A 15 -11.05 6.29 3.72
N PHE A 16 -9.85 6.46 4.28
CA PHE A 16 -8.64 6.64 3.48
C PHE A 16 -8.31 5.40 2.65
N ALA A 17 -8.32 4.21 3.26
CA ALA A 17 -8.07 2.95 2.57
C ALA A 17 -9.10 2.67 1.46
N ASP A 18 -10.38 2.92 1.73
CA ASP A 18 -11.47 2.80 0.75
C ASP A 18 -11.32 3.81 -0.40
N GLY A 19 -10.75 4.98 -0.14
CA GLY A 19 -10.45 6.00 -1.14
C GLY A 19 -9.25 5.67 -2.05
N LEU A 20 -8.47 4.63 -1.76
CA LEU A 20 -7.33 4.23 -2.60
C LEU A 20 -7.82 3.70 -3.95
N GLY A 21 -7.21 4.18 -5.04
CA GLY A 21 -7.47 3.68 -6.38
C GLY A 21 -6.88 2.28 -6.58
N LYS A 22 -7.27 1.62 -7.68
CA LYS A 22 -6.75 0.28 -8.03
C LYS A 22 -5.22 0.19 -8.04
N PRO A 23 -4.47 1.16 -8.62
CA PRO A 23 -3.00 1.11 -8.61
C PRO A 23 -2.40 1.17 -7.20
N GLU A 24 -2.94 1.98 -6.31
CA GLU A 24 -2.46 2.09 -4.93
C GLU A 24 -2.75 0.80 -4.14
N ARG A 25 -3.97 0.25 -4.27
CA ARG A 25 -4.32 -1.01 -3.61
C ARG A 25 -3.45 -2.17 -4.07
N VAL A 26 -3.14 -2.25 -5.36
CA VAL A 26 -2.23 -3.26 -5.91
C VAL A 26 -0.83 -3.13 -5.29
N LEU A 27 -0.31 -1.92 -5.09
CA LEU A 27 0.99 -1.71 -4.46
C LEU A 27 1.03 -2.20 -3.01
N VAL A 28 -0.04 -1.95 -2.24
CA VAL A 28 -0.15 -2.43 -0.85
C VAL A 28 -0.18 -3.96 -0.79
N VAL A 29 -1.03 -4.60 -1.62
CA VAL A 29 -1.09 -6.08 -1.68
C VAL A 29 0.25 -6.67 -2.09
N LEU A 30 0.88 -6.07 -3.10
CA LEU A 30 2.13 -6.58 -3.65
C LEU A 30 3.29 -6.46 -2.66
N ARG A 31 3.34 -5.38 -1.88
CA ARG A 31 4.27 -5.23 -0.75
C ARG A 31 4.15 -6.41 0.22
N ASP A 32 2.95 -6.80 0.59
CA ASP A 32 2.72 -7.89 1.55
C ASP A 32 3.04 -9.27 0.95
N GLU A 33 2.54 -9.54 -0.25
CA GLU A 33 2.66 -10.85 -0.90
C GLU A 33 4.09 -11.17 -1.39
N LEU A 34 4.83 -10.17 -1.90
CA LEU A 34 6.14 -10.40 -2.52
C LEU A 34 7.32 -9.89 -1.71
N TYR A 35 7.10 -8.89 -0.84
CA TYR A 35 8.17 -8.18 -0.14
C TYR A 35 8.03 -8.25 1.39
N GLY A 36 7.18 -9.15 1.89
CA GLY A 36 7.03 -9.41 3.32
C GLY A 36 6.59 -8.19 4.13
N GLY A 37 5.80 -7.29 3.51
CA GLY A 37 5.34 -6.06 4.14
C GLY A 37 6.34 -4.90 4.10
N SER A 38 7.50 -5.06 3.45
CA SER A 38 8.53 -4.02 3.38
C SER A 38 8.35 -3.09 2.18
N TRP A 39 8.08 -1.81 2.43
CA TRP A 39 8.14 -0.79 1.39
C TRP A 39 9.54 -0.59 0.83
N ASP A 40 10.58 -0.74 1.66
CA ASP A 40 11.96 -0.53 1.24
C ASP A 40 12.40 -1.56 0.19
N GLU A 41 12.01 -2.82 0.36
CA GLU A 41 12.29 -3.89 -0.60
C GLU A 41 11.54 -3.68 -1.94
N LEU A 42 10.28 -3.26 -1.88
CA LEU A 42 9.50 -2.92 -3.08
C LEU A 42 10.12 -1.72 -3.83
N VAL A 43 10.52 -0.67 -3.11
CA VAL A 43 11.19 0.50 -3.71
C VAL A 43 12.53 0.10 -4.33
N ALA A 44 13.30 -0.77 -3.67
CA ALA A 44 14.56 -1.27 -4.20
C ALA A 44 14.39 -2.04 -5.52
N ASP A 45 13.34 -2.86 -5.64
CA ASP A 45 13.02 -3.57 -6.89
C ASP A 45 12.62 -2.61 -8.03
N LEU A 46 11.80 -1.61 -7.72
CA LEU A 46 11.41 -0.58 -8.69
C LEU A 46 12.60 0.25 -9.19
N GLU A 47 13.53 0.61 -8.30
CA GLU A 47 14.77 1.30 -8.65
C GLU A 47 15.74 0.39 -9.42
N ALA A 48 15.80 -0.90 -9.11
CA ALA A 48 16.56 -1.88 -9.88
C ALA A 48 16.02 -1.99 -11.32
N ARG A 49 14.69 -2.02 -11.47
CA ARG A 49 14.01 -2.01 -12.78
C ARG A 49 14.32 -0.75 -13.58
N LYS A 50 14.34 0.43 -12.92
CA LYS A 50 14.75 1.71 -13.54
C LYS A 50 16.17 1.64 -14.10
N GLN A 51 17.05 0.91 -13.42
CA GLN A 51 18.45 0.69 -13.80
C GLN A 51 18.65 -0.48 -14.79
N ARG A 52 17.57 -1.10 -15.29
CA ARG A 52 17.59 -2.31 -16.15
C ARG A 52 18.31 -3.50 -15.50
N LYS A 53 18.34 -3.56 -14.17
CA LYS A 53 18.79 -4.72 -13.39
C LYS A 53 17.68 -5.77 -13.31
N PRO A 54 17.99 -7.04 -12.94
CA PRO A 54 16.97 -8.05 -12.66
C PRO A 54 15.96 -7.53 -11.62
N PHE A 55 14.68 -7.83 -11.82
CA PHE A 55 13.55 -7.38 -10.99
C PHE A 55 12.54 -8.53 -10.83
N VAL A 56 11.72 -8.48 -9.78
CA VAL A 56 10.81 -9.57 -9.38
C VAL A 56 9.48 -9.53 -10.15
N PHE A 57 8.94 -8.34 -10.48
CA PHE A 57 7.62 -8.22 -11.12
C PHE A 57 7.47 -7.00 -12.03
N LYS A 58 6.39 -6.97 -12.85
CA LYS A 58 6.14 -5.88 -13.81
C LYS A 58 4.77 -5.24 -13.62
N LEU A 59 4.76 -3.95 -13.24
CA LEU A 59 3.58 -3.07 -13.35
C LEU A 59 3.45 -2.49 -14.76
N ASN A 60 2.19 -2.31 -15.18
CA ASN A 60 1.81 -1.58 -16.39
C ASN A 60 1.90 -0.05 -16.24
N SER A 61 2.08 0.44 -15.01
CA SER A 61 2.30 1.85 -14.68
C SER A 61 3.75 2.29 -14.92
N ARG A 62 3.99 3.61 -14.99
CA ARG A 62 5.36 4.15 -14.99
C ARG A 62 5.97 4.02 -13.60
N ILE A 63 7.22 3.58 -13.54
CA ILE A 63 7.97 3.36 -12.29
C ILE A 63 7.94 4.61 -11.39
N GLU A 64 8.10 5.80 -11.95
CA GLU A 64 8.09 7.06 -11.19
C GLU A 64 6.73 7.35 -10.55
N GLU A 65 5.62 6.98 -11.21
CA GLU A 65 4.29 7.14 -10.62
C GLU A 65 4.09 6.14 -9.48
N ASP A 66 4.59 4.92 -9.62
CA ASP A 66 4.50 3.90 -8.57
C ASP A 66 5.35 4.27 -7.35
N LEU A 67 6.55 4.82 -7.54
CA LEU A 67 7.38 5.37 -6.47
C LEU A 67 6.67 6.53 -5.74
N ALA A 68 6.01 7.43 -6.47
CA ALA A 68 5.25 8.53 -5.87
C ALA A 68 4.04 8.02 -5.05
N ARG A 69 3.35 6.98 -5.55
CA ARG A 69 2.26 6.32 -4.81
C ARG A 69 2.79 5.65 -3.55
N ILE A 70 3.88 4.89 -3.64
CA ILE A 70 4.50 4.24 -2.47
C ILE A 70 4.91 5.28 -1.42
N ALA A 71 5.52 6.40 -1.84
CA ALA A 71 5.91 7.46 -0.90
C ALA A 71 4.69 8.02 -0.13
N LYS A 72 3.56 8.24 -0.81
CA LYS A 72 2.30 8.68 -0.17
C LYS A 72 1.75 7.63 0.80
N LEU A 73 1.74 6.36 0.40
CA LEU A 73 1.21 5.26 1.22
C LEU A 73 2.06 5.04 2.46
N ARG A 74 3.39 4.96 2.30
CA ARG A 74 4.35 4.83 3.39
C ARG A 74 4.24 5.99 4.38
N ALA A 75 4.20 7.23 3.89
CA ALA A 75 4.08 8.40 4.74
C ALA A 75 2.80 8.37 5.59
N TYR A 76 1.69 7.88 5.02
CA TYR A 76 0.43 7.73 5.75
C TYR A 76 0.52 6.68 6.86
N GLU A 77 1.14 5.52 6.58
CA GLU A 77 1.35 4.47 7.58
C GLU A 77 2.28 4.94 8.70
N GLU A 78 3.36 5.64 8.37
CA GLU A 78 4.31 6.18 9.35
C GLU A 78 3.69 7.31 10.20
N GLU A 79 2.90 8.21 9.59
CA GLU A 79 2.25 9.32 10.30
C GLU A 79 1.18 8.85 11.29
N HIS A 80 0.45 7.79 10.94
CA HIS A 80 -0.69 7.32 11.73
C HIS A 80 -0.44 6.03 12.50
N GLY A 81 0.68 5.35 12.27
CA GLY A 81 0.99 4.06 12.89
C GLY A 81 -0.01 2.96 12.50
N VAL A 82 -0.50 3.00 11.25
CA VAL A 82 -1.49 2.05 10.72
C VAL A 82 -0.86 1.18 9.64
N ASP A 83 -1.46 0.00 9.42
CA ASP A 83 -1.15 -0.86 8.28
C ASP A 83 -2.31 -0.81 7.28
N LEU A 84 -2.03 -0.29 6.09
CA LEU A 84 -3.01 -0.18 5.01
C LEU A 84 -3.44 -1.54 4.48
N ALA A 85 -2.57 -2.57 4.52
CA ALA A 85 -2.95 -3.91 4.11
C ALA A 85 -4.03 -4.46 5.05
N ALA A 86 -3.81 -4.39 6.36
CA ALA A 86 -4.80 -4.78 7.35
C ALA A 86 -6.16 -4.06 7.17
N LEU A 87 -6.13 -2.76 6.84
CA LEU A 87 -7.34 -1.98 6.58
C LEU A 87 -8.08 -2.42 5.31
N LEU A 88 -7.35 -2.76 4.24
CA LEU A 88 -7.92 -3.25 2.98
C LEU A 88 -8.50 -4.66 3.11
N SER A 89 -7.81 -5.55 3.85
CA SER A 89 -8.27 -6.92 4.11
C SER A 89 -9.52 -6.95 4.99
N ALA A 90 -9.65 -6.01 5.93
CA ALA A 90 -10.79 -5.91 6.84
C ALA A 90 -12.09 -5.34 6.20
N GLY A 91 -12.02 -4.90 4.93
CA GLY A 91 -13.13 -4.29 4.19
C GLY A 91 -13.53 -5.01 2.90
N SER A 92 -12.82 -6.06 2.49
CA SER A 92 -12.96 -6.66 1.16
C SER A 92 -13.40 -8.13 1.22
N GLU A 93 -14.72 -8.41 1.15
CA GLU A 93 -15.23 -9.75 0.80
C GLU A 93 -15.10 -10.04 -0.71
N GLU A 94 -14.78 -9.04 -1.53
CA GLU A 94 -14.42 -9.21 -2.92
C GLU A 94 -12.89 -9.18 -3.06
N GLY A 95 -12.31 -10.36 -3.22
CA GLY A 95 -10.89 -10.53 -3.51
C GLY A 95 -10.45 -9.61 -4.64
N ILE A 96 -9.38 -8.84 -4.40
CA ILE A 96 -8.83 -7.90 -5.37
C ILE A 96 -8.48 -8.67 -6.65
N PRO A 97 -9.14 -8.43 -7.79
CA PRO A 97 -8.76 -9.08 -9.02
C PRO A 97 -7.45 -8.45 -9.51
N LEU A 98 -6.37 -9.23 -9.39
CA LEU A 98 -5.05 -8.98 -9.97
C LEU A 98 -5.19 -8.66 -11.46
#